data_AF-A0A8D8T7M0-F1
#
_entry.id   AF-A0A8D8T7M0-F1
#
_cell.length_a   1.000
_cell.length_b   1.000
_cell.length_c   1.000
_cell.angle_alpha   90.00
_cell.angle_beta   90.00
_cell.angle_gamma   90.00
#
_symmetry.space_group_name_H-M   'P 1'
#
loop_
_entity.id
_entity.type
_entity.pdbx_description
1 polymer ?
#
loop_
_entity_poly.entity_id
_entity_poly.type
_entity_poly.pdbx_seq_one_letter_code
_entity_poly.pdbx_strand_id
1 'polypeptide(L)'
;MGMLKVERSEVGEFYTDRCVFITGGTGFMGKVLVEKLLYSCSDVKKIYLLMRPKRGQSIEDRLEQMFNLPMFLRIRNHKPEVFQKIVPVFGDICREELGIVPEARKILEEEVSVVFHLAATLKLEANLHDAISMNTEGTKRMIQLAKGMKKLVAFVHSSTAFCHCDLKVMEEKVYPSPEDPDNIMNLASWLDVETMDILTPKLIHPHPNTYTYTKRLAESLVAREHPNLPVCIARPSIVTPAWREPLAGWVDNLNGPTGILVAGSKGVIRTMLCNGDYHAEVIPVDMAINGLIVVGYKVGTSPRISEETSESIPVYNLTQCGMKPITWREVLDKGKKLGHENPFSLMLWYPDGTIRTNRFTHQLCIIFTHWLPAYLIDGLLLIFGQKRFMIRVQTKISQGLELLQYFTMREWLFKNTKLVNLRESLSPYDKKTFSLEFEKVDQIPYMRNCILGARHYCMKEDPKTLPRSRRILKIMYILHKVMGSLFYVFIGWLIVSNSETARQFLNKTKDAVTVLPFFRTRDMIK
;
A
#
# COMPACT_ATOMS: atom_id res chain seq x y z
N MET A 1 15.67 6.04 49.13
CA MET A 1 14.49 6.28 48.28
C MET A 1 15.02 6.68 46.90
N GLY A 2 15.29 5.70 46.04
CA GLY A 2 15.87 5.95 44.72
C GLY A 2 14.82 6.69 43.88
N MET A 3 15.14 7.90 43.42
CA MET A 3 14.33 8.58 42.41
C MET A 3 14.22 7.65 41.21
N LEU A 4 13.03 7.12 40.95
CA LEU A 4 12.70 6.48 39.69
C LEU A 4 13.04 7.49 38.60
N LYS A 5 14.16 7.28 37.88
CA LYS A 5 14.44 8.01 36.64
C LYS A 5 13.24 7.76 35.74
N VAL A 6 12.39 8.77 35.58
CA VAL A 6 11.39 8.77 34.52
C VAL A 6 12.20 8.65 33.23
N GLU A 7 12.15 7.50 32.58
CA GLU A 7 12.77 7.33 31.27
C GLU A 7 12.12 8.34 30.31
N ARG A 8 12.88 9.36 29.92
CA ARG A 8 12.41 10.40 29.00
C ARG A 8 12.73 9.99 27.57
N SER A 9 11.83 10.34 26.66
CA SER A 9 11.96 10.09 25.22
C SER A 9 12.78 11.19 24.59
N GLU A 10 13.99 10.89 24.11
CA GLU A 10 14.82 11.88 23.41
C GLU A 10 14.17 12.30 22.09
N VAL A 11 13.56 11.32 21.41
CA VAL A 11 12.79 11.56 20.18
C VAL A 11 11.60 12.48 20.47
N GLY A 12 10.85 12.22 21.54
CA GLY A 12 9.71 13.04 21.96
C GLY A 12 10.12 14.46 22.36
N GLU A 13 11.19 14.58 23.16
CA GLU A 13 11.75 15.86 23.60
C GLU A 13 12.23 16.72 22.43
N PHE A 14 12.76 16.11 21.37
CA PHE A 14 13.13 16.86 20.17
C PHE A 14 11.93 17.62 19.55
N TYR A 15 10.73 17.06 19.61
CA TYR A 15 9.52 17.70 19.08
C TYR A 15 8.87 18.70 20.05
N THR A 16 9.32 18.78 21.30
CA THR A 16 8.81 19.73 22.29
C THR A 16 8.95 21.17 21.79
N ASP A 17 7.87 21.94 21.92
CA ASP A 17 7.78 23.35 21.52
C ASP A 17 8.05 23.64 20.03
N ARG A 18 8.19 22.61 19.20
CA ARG A 18 8.37 22.75 17.75
C ARG A 18 7.04 22.86 17.02
N CYS A 19 7.03 23.66 15.95
CA CYS A 19 5.95 23.63 14.96
C CYS A 19 6.33 22.69 13.81
N VAL A 20 5.42 21.77 13.47
CA VAL A 20 5.58 20.76 12.42
C VAL A 20 4.66 21.09 11.26
N PHE A 21 5.13 21.00 10.02
CA PHE A 21 4.29 21.12 8.83
C PHE A 21 4.19 19.78 8.10
N ILE A 22 2.96 19.35 7.80
CA ILE A 22 2.69 18.06 7.17
C ILE A 22 1.88 18.27 5.89
N THR A 23 2.40 17.76 4.78
CA THR A 23 1.62 17.58 3.55
C THR A 23 1.20 16.13 3.39
N GLY A 24 0.05 15.90 2.74
CA GLY A 24 -0.50 14.54 2.63
C GLY A 24 -1.05 14.00 3.95
N GLY A 25 -1.21 14.84 4.97
CA GLY A 25 -1.63 14.42 6.31
C GLY A 25 -3.06 13.91 6.42
N THR A 26 -3.90 14.13 5.40
CA THR A 26 -5.23 13.49 5.29
C THR A 26 -5.21 12.13 4.60
N GLY A 27 -4.05 11.70 4.07
CA GLY A 27 -3.83 10.37 3.52
C GLY A 27 -3.62 9.31 4.60
N PHE A 28 -3.50 8.04 4.21
CA PHE A 28 -3.40 6.91 5.15
C PHE A 28 -2.20 7.03 6.10
N MET A 29 -0.98 7.13 5.57
CA MET A 29 0.23 7.36 6.36
C MET A 29 0.16 8.68 7.14
N GLY A 30 -0.30 9.74 6.47
CA GLY A 30 -0.41 11.08 7.05
C GLY A 30 -1.26 11.14 8.32
N LYS A 31 -2.41 10.45 8.34
CA LYS A 31 -3.26 10.37 9.54
C LYS A 31 -2.56 9.64 10.69
N VAL A 32 -1.83 8.57 10.38
CA VAL A 32 -1.06 7.81 11.39
C VAL A 32 0.09 8.65 11.93
N LEU A 33 0.74 9.46 11.09
CA LEU A 33 1.76 10.43 11.51
C LEU A 33 1.20 11.49 12.45
N VAL A 34 0.08 12.11 12.09
CA VAL A 34 -0.60 13.11 12.92
C VAL A 34 -0.98 12.50 14.28
N GLU A 35 -1.62 11.34 14.27
CA GLU A 35 -2.01 10.62 15.48
C GLU A 35 -0.79 10.31 16.36
N LYS A 36 0.30 9.78 15.76
CA LYS A 36 1.50 9.39 16.51
C LYS A 36 2.21 10.58 17.14
N LEU A 37 2.33 11.70 16.41
CA LEU A 37 2.90 12.94 16.94
C LEU A 37 2.06 13.50 18.09
N LEU A 38 0.72 13.53 17.95
CA LEU A 38 -0.16 14.00 19.02
C LEU A 38 -0.09 13.12 20.28
N TYR A 39 0.01 11.79 20.11
CA TYR A 39 -0.04 10.84 21.22
C TYR A 39 1.31 10.65 21.93
N SER A 40 2.40 10.49 21.16
CA SER A 40 3.74 10.17 21.66
C SER A 40 4.67 11.39 21.77
N CYS A 41 4.41 12.46 21.02
CA CYS A 41 5.14 13.73 21.09
C CYS A 41 4.20 14.87 21.53
N SER A 42 3.42 14.62 22.60
CA SER A 42 2.30 15.49 22.99
C SER A 42 2.71 16.93 23.29
N ASP A 43 3.98 17.20 23.58
CA ASP A 43 4.52 18.55 23.86
C ASP A 43 4.87 19.35 22.60
N VAL A 44 4.57 18.83 21.40
CA VAL A 44 4.61 19.59 20.15
C VAL A 44 3.78 20.88 20.29
N LYS A 45 4.26 22.00 19.75
CA LYS A 45 3.58 23.29 19.87
C LYS A 45 2.35 23.36 18.96
N LYS A 46 2.57 23.16 17.66
CA LYS A 46 1.52 23.15 16.62
C LYS A 46 1.89 22.18 15.51
N ILE A 47 0.88 21.58 14.90
CA ILE A 47 1.01 20.80 13.67
C ILE A 47 0.17 21.49 12.60
N TYR A 48 0.84 22.15 11.66
CA TYR A 48 0.24 22.74 10.48
C TYR A 48 -0.03 21.66 9.44
N LEU A 49 -1.27 21.54 9.00
CA LEU A 49 -1.71 20.47 8.11
C LEU A 49 -2.19 21.03 6.77
N LEU A 50 -1.44 20.79 5.69
CA LEU A 50 -1.86 21.23 4.36
C LEU A 50 -3.11 20.43 3.92
N MET A 51 -4.21 21.14 3.71
CA MET A 51 -5.50 20.57 3.36
C MET A 51 -6.14 21.33 2.20
N ARG A 52 -6.65 20.57 1.23
CA ARG A 52 -7.51 21.07 0.17
C ARG A 52 -8.99 20.86 0.50
N PRO A 53 -9.93 21.68 0.00
CA PRO A 53 -11.36 21.38 0.14
C PRO A 53 -11.75 20.12 -0.65
N LYS A 54 -12.94 19.59 -0.36
CA LYS A 54 -13.63 18.61 -1.23
C LYS A 54 -14.97 19.20 -1.67
N ARG A 55 -15.58 18.65 -2.72
CA ARG A 55 -16.88 19.12 -3.21
C ARG A 55 -17.90 19.10 -2.05
N GLY A 56 -18.36 20.29 -1.65
CA GLY A 56 -19.32 20.47 -0.55
C GLY A 56 -18.75 20.28 0.86
N GLN A 57 -17.43 20.32 1.07
CA GLN A 57 -16.80 20.20 2.39
C GLN A 57 -15.63 21.17 2.53
N SER A 58 -15.66 21.99 3.59
CA SER A 58 -14.56 22.87 3.98
C SER A 58 -13.35 22.07 4.50
N ILE A 59 -12.22 22.72 4.75
CA ILE A 59 -11.05 22.02 5.31
C ILE A 59 -11.28 21.70 6.80
N GLU A 60 -12.09 22.51 7.48
CA GLU A 60 -12.54 22.34 8.85
C GLU A 60 -13.44 21.11 8.99
N ASP A 61 -14.46 20.97 8.13
CA ASP A 61 -15.35 19.79 8.12
C ASP A 61 -14.53 18.50 7.90
N ARG A 62 -13.56 18.57 6.99
CA ARG A 62 -12.67 17.45 6.68
C ARG A 62 -11.77 17.10 7.86
N LEU A 63 -11.33 18.10 8.64
CA LEU A 63 -10.50 17.90 9.81
C LEU A 63 -11.31 17.25 10.94
N GLU A 64 -12.52 17.73 11.18
CA GLU A 64 -13.42 17.14 12.17
C GLU A 64 -13.77 15.68 11.83
N GLN A 65 -14.10 15.40 10.56
CA GLN A 65 -14.30 14.03 10.09
C GLN A 65 -13.08 13.14 10.31
N MET A 66 -11.87 13.68 10.16
CA MET A 66 -10.63 12.95 10.42
C MET A 66 -10.51 12.59 11.90
N PHE A 67 -10.75 13.51 12.82
CA PHE A 67 -10.70 13.25 14.26
C PHE A 67 -11.77 12.27 14.75
N ASN A 68 -12.87 12.13 14.00
CA ASN A 68 -13.92 11.17 14.29
C ASN A 68 -13.57 9.72 13.92
N LEU A 69 -12.50 9.49 13.15
CA LEU A 69 -12.07 8.14 12.77
C LEU A 69 -11.70 7.29 13.99
N PRO A 70 -11.93 5.96 13.95
CA PRO A 70 -11.60 5.06 15.06
C PRO A 70 -10.15 5.17 15.53
N MET A 71 -9.20 5.42 14.61
CA MET A 71 -7.78 5.56 14.93
C MET A 71 -7.45 6.67 15.94
N PHE A 72 -8.28 7.72 16.04
CA PHE A 72 -8.09 8.81 16.98
C PHE A 72 -8.79 8.57 18.33
N LEU A 73 -9.42 7.40 18.53
CA LEU A 73 -10.17 7.08 19.76
C LEU A 73 -9.28 7.15 21.00
N ARG A 74 -8.03 6.67 20.94
CA ARG A 74 -7.12 6.73 22.09
C ARG A 74 -6.79 8.17 22.51
N ILE A 75 -6.64 9.10 21.55
CA ILE A 75 -6.43 10.52 21.86
C ILE A 75 -7.70 11.12 22.44
N ARG A 76 -8.86 10.89 21.82
CA ARG A 76 -10.16 11.39 22.33
C ARG A 76 -10.43 10.97 23.77
N ASN A 77 -10.04 9.76 24.15
CA ASN A 77 -10.29 9.23 25.50
C ASN A 77 -9.27 9.69 26.55
N HIS A 78 -8.00 9.93 26.17
CA HIS A 78 -6.92 10.14 27.15
C HIS A 78 -6.31 11.54 27.13
N LYS A 79 -6.31 12.22 25.98
CA LYS A 79 -5.64 13.51 25.75
C LYS A 79 -6.39 14.37 24.70
N PRO A 80 -7.69 14.64 24.84
CA PRO A 80 -8.46 15.36 23.81
C PRO A 80 -7.93 16.78 23.53
N GLU A 81 -7.30 17.41 24.51
CA GLU A 81 -6.75 18.76 24.41
C GLU A 81 -5.67 18.91 23.34
N VAL A 82 -4.98 17.83 22.95
CA VAL A 82 -3.93 17.91 21.92
C VAL A 82 -4.49 18.16 20.52
N PHE A 83 -5.80 17.94 20.27
CA PHE A 83 -6.42 18.25 18.98
C PHE A 83 -6.35 19.75 18.64
N GLN A 84 -6.39 20.63 19.64
CA GLN A 84 -6.29 22.08 19.44
C GLN A 84 -4.92 22.52 18.87
N LYS A 85 -3.92 21.63 18.90
CA LYS A 85 -2.59 21.87 18.34
C LYS A 85 -2.56 21.69 16.82
N ILE A 86 -3.59 21.09 16.23
CA ILE A 86 -3.69 20.95 14.77
C ILE A 86 -4.25 22.23 14.18
N VAL A 87 -3.52 22.81 13.24
CA VAL A 87 -3.95 24.00 12.49
C VAL A 87 -4.09 23.61 11.02
N PRO A 88 -5.32 23.50 10.47
CA PRO A 88 -5.50 23.26 9.06
C PRO A 88 -5.02 24.48 8.26
N VAL A 89 -4.24 24.23 7.20
CA VAL A 89 -3.76 25.25 6.27
C VAL A 89 -4.37 24.96 4.91
N PHE A 90 -5.14 25.92 4.41
CA PHE A 90 -5.68 25.84 3.06
C PHE A 90 -4.55 25.79 2.03
N GLY A 91 -4.59 24.79 1.16
CA GLY A 91 -3.70 24.72 -0.01
C GLY A 91 -3.76 23.41 -0.77
N ASP A 92 -3.18 23.40 -1.97
CA ASP A 92 -3.03 22.24 -2.84
C ASP A 92 -1.61 22.21 -3.41
N ILE A 93 -0.95 21.05 -3.31
CA ILE A 93 0.41 20.82 -3.77
C ILE A 93 0.59 21.06 -5.27
N CYS A 94 -0.49 20.93 -6.04
CA CYS A 94 -0.50 21.14 -7.49
C CYS A 94 -0.63 22.61 -7.90
N ARG A 95 -0.87 23.53 -6.96
CA ARG A 95 -1.00 24.98 -7.25
C ARG A 95 0.31 25.71 -6.99
N GLU A 96 0.54 26.79 -7.73
CA GLU A 96 1.63 27.74 -7.45
C GLU A 96 1.60 28.20 -5.99
N GLU A 97 2.79 28.32 -5.39
CA GLU A 97 2.96 28.62 -3.96
C GLU A 97 2.07 27.75 -3.04
N LEU A 98 1.77 26.52 -3.47
CA LEU A 98 0.92 25.54 -2.80
C LEU A 98 -0.53 26.01 -2.60
N GLY A 99 -0.95 27.09 -3.27
CA GLY A 99 -2.24 27.75 -3.04
C GLY A 99 -2.41 28.30 -1.62
N ILE A 100 -1.31 28.48 -0.88
CA ILE A 100 -1.30 29.03 0.48
C ILE A 100 -1.32 30.56 0.39
N VAL A 101 -2.21 31.19 1.15
CA VAL A 101 -2.30 32.65 1.20
C VAL A 101 -1.06 33.27 1.87
N PRO A 102 -0.63 34.49 1.48
CA PRO A 102 0.61 35.11 1.97
C PRO A 102 0.74 35.17 3.50
N GLU A 103 -0.36 35.42 4.21
CA GLU A 103 -0.39 35.52 5.67
C GLU A 103 -0.07 34.17 6.33
N ALA A 104 -0.71 33.10 5.84
CA ALA A 104 -0.46 31.74 6.31
C ALA A 104 0.96 31.30 5.94
N ARG A 105 1.44 31.66 4.74
CA ARG A 105 2.81 31.38 4.32
C ARG A 105 3.83 31.99 5.27
N LYS A 106 3.67 33.26 5.63
CA LYS A 106 4.57 33.95 6.57
C LYS A 106 4.62 33.25 7.92
N ILE A 107 3.47 32.81 8.45
CA ILE A 107 3.40 32.04 9.71
C ILE A 107 4.21 30.74 9.58
N LEU A 108 4.06 30.01 8.47
CA LEU A 108 4.82 28.78 8.23
C LEU A 108 6.33 29.05 8.18
N GLU A 109 6.75 30.10 7.46
CA GLU A 109 8.15 30.51 7.33
C GLU A 109 8.78 30.95 8.66
N GLU A 110 8.00 31.53 9.58
CA GLU A 110 8.47 32.03 10.88
C GLU A 110 8.45 30.98 12.01
N GLU A 111 7.52 30.03 11.95
CA GLU A 111 7.29 29.07 13.04
C GLU A 111 7.80 27.66 12.76
N VAL A 112 7.68 27.16 11.53
CA VAL A 112 7.92 25.74 11.22
C VAL A 112 9.39 25.39 11.36
N SER A 113 9.66 24.28 12.04
CA SER A 113 11.01 23.75 12.23
C SER A 113 11.19 22.33 11.71
N VAL A 114 10.10 21.56 11.55
CA VAL A 114 10.15 20.22 10.96
C VAL A 114 9.08 20.10 9.87
N VAL A 115 9.48 19.60 8.70
CA VAL A 115 8.58 19.32 7.58
C VAL A 115 8.52 17.83 7.32
N PHE A 116 7.31 17.29 7.21
CA PHE A 116 7.04 15.96 6.68
C PHE A 116 6.30 16.07 5.36
N HIS A 117 7.00 15.78 4.26
CA HIS A 117 6.42 15.81 2.92
C HIS A 117 5.99 14.41 2.47
N LEU A 118 4.70 14.09 2.70
CA LEU A 118 4.07 12.81 2.34
C LEU A 118 3.07 12.93 1.18
N ALA A 119 2.76 14.14 0.71
CA ALA A 119 1.82 14.33 -0.39
C ALA A 119 2.34 13.67 -1.68
N ALA A 120 1.57 12.74 -2.21
CA ALA A 120 1.82 12.09 -3.49
C ALA A 120 0.53 11.48 -4.05
N THR A 121 0.47 11.30 -5.38
CA THR A 121 -0.53 10.42 -5.98
C THR A 121 -0.04 8.98 -5.84
N LEU A 122 -0.87 8.13 -5.22
CA LEU A 122 -0.61 6.68 -5.09
C LEU A 122 -1.36 5.87 -6.15
N LYS A 123 -2.07 6.54 -7.06
CA LYS A 123 -2.73 5.88 -8.19
C LYS A 123 -1.64 5.46 -9.17
N LEU A 124 -1.37 4.16 -9.21
CA LEU A 124 -0.36 3.60 -10.12
C LEU A 124 -0.78 3.74 -11.59
N GLU A 125 -2.08 3.90 -11.82
CA GLU A 125 -2.74 4.15 -13.10
C GLU A 125 -2.94 5.64 -13.46
N ALA A 126 -2.42 6.57 -12.63
CA ALA A 126 -2.49 7.99 -12.99
C ALA A 126 -1.66 8.26 -14.25
N ASN A 127 -2.17 9.14 -15.12
CA ASN A 127 -1.41 9.64 -16.26
C ASN A 127 -0.12 10.33 -15.78
N LEU A 128 0.87 10.42 -16.66
CA LEU A 128 2.19 10.93 -16.30
C LEU A 128 2.14 12.42 -15.95
N HIS A 129 1.30 13.19 -16.63
CA HIS A 129 1.12 14.62 -16.38
C HIS A 129 0.69 14.91 -14.92
N ASP A 130 -0.37 14.26 -14.44
CA ASP A 130 -0.86 14.38 -13.06
C ASP A 130 0.18 13.89 -12.04
N ALA A 131 0.90 12.81 -12.38
CA ALA A 131 1.95 12.28 -11.53
C ALA A 131 3.14 13.27 -11.40
N ILE A 132 3.56 13.91 -12.49
CA ILE A 132 4.60 14.95 -12.49
C ILE A 132 4.14 16.14 -11.66
N SER A 133 2.92 16.65 -11.92
CA SER A 133 2.37 17.80 -11.22
C SER A 133 2.30 17.59 -9.71
N MET A 134 1.84 16.41 -9.28
CA MET A 134 1.65 16.12 -7.86
C MET A 134 2.93 15.69 -7.14
N ASN A 135 3.73 14.79 -7.73
CA ASN A 135 4.87 14.18 -7.04
C ASN A 135 6.17 14.95 -7.28
N THR A 136 6.39 15.50 -8.47
CA THR A 136 7.66 16.14 -8.85
C THR A 136 7.57 17.65 -8.66
N GLU A 137 6.66 18.33 -9.36
CA GLU A 137 6.48 19.78 -9.19
C GLU A 137 5.99 20.13 -7.78
N GLY A 138 5.09 19.32 -7.22
CA GLY A 138 4.64 19.48 -5.84
C GLY A 138 5.79 19.42 -4.82
N THR A 139 6.77 18.54 -5.05
CA THR A 139 8.00 18.50 -4.25
C THR A 139 8.84 19.76 -4.45
N LYS A 140 8.99 20.24 -5.69
CA LYS A 140 9.70 21.51 -5.99
C LYS A 140 9.06 22.69 -5.26
N ARG A 141 7.73 22.82 -5.28
CA ARG A 141 7.01 23.91 -4.56
C ARG A 141 7.19 23.82 -3.05
N MET A 142 7.20 22.60 -2.50
CA MET A 142 7.49 22.38 -1.08
C MET A 142 8.91 22.76 -0.69
N ILE A 143 9.88 22.46 -1.53
CA ILE A 143 11.28 22.90 -1.37
C ILE A 143 11.34 24.42 -1.36
N GLN A 144 10.64 25.10 -2.29
CA GLN A 144 10.63 26.57 -2.33
C GLN A 144 10.04 27.19 -1.06
N LEU A 145 8.95 26.64 -0.53
CA LEU A 145 8.42 27.07 0.78
C LEU A 145 9.43 26.83 1.90
N ALA A 146 10.10 25.67 1.90
CA ALA A 146 11.08 25.30 2.92
C ALA A 146 12.31 26.23 2.94
N LYS A 147 12.72 26.77 1.79
CA LYS A 147 13.79 27.80 1.71
C LYS A 147 13.46 29.07 2.49
N GLY A 148 12.18 29.41 2.63
CA GLY A 148 11.73 30.54 3.44
C GLY A 148 11.66 30.25 4.95
N MET A 149 11.75 28.98 5.38
CA MET A 149 11.56 28.59 6.78
C MET A 149 12.79 28.89 7.64
N LYS A 150 12.70 29.92 8.47
CA LYS A 150 13.80 30.45 9.29
C LYS A 150 14.28 29.49 10.38
N LYS A 151 13.41 28.60 10.86
CA LYS A 151 13.68 27.66 11.97
C LYS A 151 13.84 26.22 11.52
N LEU A 152 13.93 25.97 10.21
CA LEU A 152 13.96 24.62 9.67
C LEU A 152 15.21 23.86 10.15
N VAL A 153 14.98 22.74 10.81
CA VAL A 153 16.02 21.80 11.26
C VAL A 153 15.88 20.43 10.60
N ALA A 154 14.71 20.08 10.06
CA ALA A 154 14.53 18.82 9.33
C ALA A 154 13.44 18.92 8.27
N PHE A 155 13.74 18.47 7.06
CA PHE A 155 12.79 18.25 5.97
C PHE A 155 12.85 16.78 5.55
N VAL A 156 11.82 16.02 5.92
CA VAL A 156 11.71 14.59 5.62
C VAL A 156 10.84 14.39 4.37
N HIS A 157 11.48 14.08 3.25
CA HIS A 157 10.77 13.66 2.03
C HIS A 157 10.44 12.17 2.08
N SER A 158 9.15 11.84 2.01
CA SER A 158 8.71 10.44 1.88
C SER A 158 8.69 10.03 0.41
N SER A 159 9.64 9.19 0.03
CA SER A 159 9.73 8.54 -1.28
C SER A 159 9.19 7.09 -1.20
N THR A 160 9.77 6.16 -1.95
CA THR A 160 9.42 4.74 -1.96
C THR A 160 10.68 3.92 -2.20
N ALA A 161 10.79 2.75 -1.58
CA ALA A 161 11.92 1.84 -1.82
C ALA A 161 12.01 1.43 -3.30
N PHE A 162 10.90 1.51 -4.04
CA PHE A 162 10.78 1.09 -5.43
C PHE A 162 11.04 2.22 -6.45
N CYS A 163 11.57 3.38 -6.05
CA CYS A 163 11.85 4.51 -6.96
C CYS A 163 12.99 4.20 -7.95
N HIS A 164 13.83 3.20 -7.68
CA HIS A 164 14.78 2.65 -8.64
C HIS A 164 14.54 1.15 -8.80
N CYS A 165 13.37 0.81 -9.34
CA CYS A 165 12.91 -0.57 -9.48
C CYS A 165 13.68 -1.40 -10.54
N ASP A 166 14.61 -0.78 -11.24
CA ASP A 166 15.60 -1.35 -12.16
C ASP A 166 16.85 -1.88 -11.44
N LEU A 167 17.16 -1.36 -10.25
CA LEU A 167 18.27 -1.84 -9.44
C LEU A 167 17.85 -3.07 -8.66
N LYS A 168 18.59 -4.18 -8.76
CA LYS A 168 18.34 -5.38 -7.94
C LYS A 168 18.67 -5.17 -6.46
N VAL A 169 19.70 -4.37 -6.18
CA VAL A 169 20.14 -4.01 -4.84
C VAL A 169 20.03 -2.50 -4.68
N MET A 170 19.21 -2.08 -3.73
CA MET A 170 18.92 -0.69 -3.44
C MET A 170 19.56 -0.30 -2.11
N GLU A 171 20.52 0.62 -2.16
CA GLU A 171 21.26 1.10 -0.99
C GLU A 171 20.66 2.41 -0.46
N GLU A 172 21.10 2.80 0.74
CA GLU A 172 20.73 4.04 1.41
C GLU A 172 21.57 5.23 0.92
N LYS A 173 21.51 5.44 -0.39
CA LYS A 173 22.10 6.58 -1.10
C LYS A 173 21.18 7.06 -2.21
N VAL A 174 21.44 8.26 -2.71
CA VAL A 174 20.79 8.76 -3.93
C VAL A 174 21.50 8.15 -5.12
N TYR A 175 20.71 7.76 -6.12
CA TYR A 175 21.21 7.31 -7.41
C TYR A 175 20.97 8.41 -8.44
N PRO A 176 21.89 8.63 -9.38
CA PRO A 176 21.67 9.59 -10.45
C PRO A 176 20.44 9.18 -11.27
N SER A 177 19.56 10.16 -11.54
CA SER A 177 18.49 10.02 -12.50
C SER A 177 19.05 10.28 -13.91
N PRO A 178 18.79 9.41 -14.91
CA PRO A 178 19.18 9.68 -16.29
C PRO A 178 18.55 10.96 -16.84
N GLU A 179 17.33 11.25 -16.41
CA GLU A 179 16.58 12.44 -16.79
C GLU A 179 16.73 13.55 -15.75
N ASP A 180 16.88 14.79 -16.23
CA ASP A 180 16.76 15.98 -15.40
C ASP A 180 15.27 16.24 -15.07
N PRO A 181 14.87 16.27 -13.79
CA PRO A 181 13.51 16.59 -13.39
C PRO A 181 12.97 17.89 -14.00
N ASP A 182 13.80 18.93 -14.15
CA ASP A 182 13.35 20.21 -14.70
C ASP A 182 12.97 20.10 -16.17
N ASN A 183 13.69 19.29 -16.95
CA ASN A 183 13.36 19.04 -18.34
C ASN A 183 12.05 18.25 -18.48
N ILE A 184 11.79 17.30 -17.57
CA ILE A 184 10.54 16.52 -17.56
C ILE A 184 9.35 17.37 -17.13
N MET A 185 9.52 18.25 -16.14
CA MET A 185 8.49 19.22 -15.75
C MET A 185 8.19 20.21 -16.89
N ASN A 186 9.23 20.72 -17.57
CA ASN A 186 9.05 21.56 -18.75
C ASN A 186 8.32 20.80 -19.86
N LEU A 187 8.70 19.55 -20.17
CA LEU A 187 7.99 18.75 -21.16
C LEU A 187 6.48 18.62 -20.83
N ALA A 188 6.15 18.41 -19.55
CA ALA A 188 4.77 18.30 -19.09
C ALA A 188 3.98 19.60 -19.17
N SER A 189 4.63 20.77 -19.11
CA SER A 189 3.93 22.06 -19.25
C SER A 189 3.61 22.42 -20.70
N TRP A 190 4.35 21.87 -21.67
CA TRP A 190 4.15 22.14 -23.10
C TRP A 190 3.22 21.14 -23.79
N LEU A 191 3.20 19.88 -23.34
CA LEU A 191 2.40 18.83 -23.96
C LEU A 191 1.02 18.70 -23.33
N ASP A 192 0.01 18.47 -24.15
CA ASP A 192 -1.30 18.05 -23.67
C ASP A 192 -1.27 16.61 -23.12
N VAL A 193 -2.31 16.24 -22.36
CA VAL A 193 -2.39 14.95 -21.68
C VAL A 193 -2.40 13.78 -22.66
N GLU A 194 -3.06 13.90 -23.81
CA GLU A 194 -3.16 12.81 -24.80
C GLU A 194 -1.79 12.54 -25.44
N THR A 195 -1.09 13.60 -25.86
CA THR A 195 0.27 13.50 -26.38
C THR A 195 1.23 12.92 -25.33
N MET A 196 1.11 13.35 -24.07
CA MET A 196 1.90 12.81 -22.97
C MET A 196 1.65 11.32 -22.73
N ASP A 197 0.40 10.88 -22.81
CA ASP A 197 0.03 9.46 -22.63
C ASP A 197 0.65 8.57 -23.73
N ILE A 198 0.76 9.07 -24.97
CA ILE A 198 1.43 8.36 -26.07
C ILE A 198 2.93 8.20 -25.79
N LEU A 199 3.59 9.23 -25.24
CA LEU A 199 5.03 9.21 -24.95
C LEU A 199 5.38 8.48 -23.64
N THR A 200 4.44 8.41 -22.71
CA THR A 200 4.62 7.88 -21.35
C THR A 200 5.36 6.54 -21.32
N PRO A 201 4.98 5.49 -22.10
CA PRO A 201 5.66 4.20 -22.04
C PRO A 201 7.16 4.27 -22.35
N LYS A 202 7.59 5.22 -23.18
CA LYS A 202 9.00 5.41 -23.52
C LYS A 202 9.72 6.27 -22.49
N LEU A 203 9.07 7.33 -22.00
CA LEU A 203 9.63 8.27 -21.02
C LEU A 203 9.90 7.61 -19.67
N ILE A 204 8.97 6.77 -19.21
CA ILE A 204 9.08 6.16 -17.88
C ILE A 204 9.93 4.89 -17.89
N HIS A 205 10.29 4.33 -19.06
CA HIS A 205 11.06 3.08 -19.10
C HIS A 205 12.39 3.25 -18.35
N PRO A 206 12.77 2.32 -17.44
CA PRO A 206 12.26 0.96 -17.24
C PRO A 206 11.16 0.81 -16.17
N HIS A 207 10.57 1.90 -15.69
CA HIS A 207 9.57 1.86 -14.63
C HIS A 207 8.26 1.22 -15.07
N PRO A 208 7.60 0.45 -14.16
CA PRO A 208 6.30 -0.15 -14.45
C PRO A 208 5.13 0.82 -14.40
N ASN A 209 5.32 2.01 -13.80
CA ASN A 209 4.27 2.98 -13.57
C ASN A 209 4.84 4.38 -13.32
N THR A 210 3.97 5.37 -13.50
CA THR A 210 4.28 6.80 -13.34
C THR A 210 4.66 7.16 -11.89
N TYR A 211 4.15 6.43 -10.90
CA TYR A 211 4.47 6.66 -9.48
C TYR A 211 5.95 6.45 -9.16
N THR A 212 6.51 5.30 -9.52
CA THR A 212 7.92 5.00 -9.23
C THR A 212 8.87 5.94 -9.98
N TYR A 213 8.54 6.31 -11.22
CA TYR A 213 9.30 7.27 -12.02
C TYR A 213 9.29 8.67 -11.42
N THR A 214 8.12 9.22 -11.12
CA THR A 214 8.01 10.59 -10.58
C THR A 214 8.59 10.72 -9.17
N LYS A 215 8.60 9.63 -8.37
CA LYS A 215 9.33 9.58 -7.10
C LYS A 215 10.85 9.61 -7.28
N ARG A 216 11.41 8.97 -8.30
CA ARG A 216 12.83 9.11 -8.67
C ARG A 216 13.18 10.57 -8.98
N LEU A 217 12.36 11.24 -9.79
CA LEU A 217 12.57 12.65 -10.13
C LEU A 217 12.49 13.55 -8.90
N ALA A 218 11.53 13.30 -8.01
CA ALA A 218 11.40 14.03 -6.75
C ALA A 218 12.63 13.88 -5.84
N GLU A 219 13.22 12.67 -5.75
CA GLU A 219 14.46 12.47 -5.00
C GLU A 219 15.62 13.30 -5.55
N SER A 220 15.73 13.41 -6.87
CA SER A 220 16.77 14.23 -7.51
C SER A 220 16.62 15.71 -7.15
N LEU A 221 15.38 16.22 -7.10
CA LEU A 221 15.11 17.60 -6.67
C LEU A 221 15.49 17.81 -5.20
N VAL A 222 15.13 16.89 -4.31
CA VAL A 222 15.46 16.98 -2.88
C VAL A 222 16.97 16.89 -2.66
N ALA A 223 17.66 16.00 -3.38
CA ALA A 223 19.10 15.80 -3.26
C ALA A 223 19.91 17.05 -3.62
N ARG A 224 19.45 17.85 -4.60
CA ARG A 224 20.10 19.10 -5.03
C ARG A 224 20.12 20.18 -3.94
N GLU A 225 19.24 20.09 -2.95
CA GLU A 225 19.12 21.07 -1.89
C GLU A 225 20.01 20.77 -0.68
N HIS A 226 20.65 19.60 -0.64
CA HIS A 226 21.64 19.27 0.39
C HIS A 226 23.02 19.83 -0.03
N PRO A 227 23.81 20.43 0.89
CA PRO A 227 23.56 20.62 2.32
C PRO A 227 22.85 21.94 2.69
N ASN A 228 22.44 22.75 1.71
CA ASN A 228 21.83 24.07 1.93
C ASN A 228 20.55 24.03 2.77
N LEU A 229 19.75 22.97 2.62
CA LEU A 229 18.61 22.65 3.46
C LEU A 229 18.87 21.36 4.24
N PRO A 230 18.33 21.22 5.47
CA PRO A 230 18.44 19.99 6.25
C PRO A 230 17.44 18.93 5.74
N VAL A 231 17.64 18.48 4.51
CA VAL A 231 16.76 17.54 3.81
C VAL A 231 17.23 16.10 4.01
N CYS A 232 16.28 15.17 4.03
CA CYS A 232 16.55 13.75 3.94
C CYS A 232 15.48 13.02 3.13
N ILE A 233 15.82 11.82 2.66
CA ILE A 233 14.91 10.96 1.91
C ILE A 233 14.62 9.70 2.73
N ALA A 234 13.35 9.43 2.97
CA ALA A 234 12.91 8.19 3.61
C ALA A 234 12.06 7.36 2.63
N ARG A 235 12.45 6.10 2.43
CA ARG A 235 11.90 5.19 1.42
C ARG A 235 11.16 4.01 2.07
N PRO A 236 9.88 4.15 2.43
CA PRO A 236 9.05 3.00 2.81
C PRO A 236 8.92 1.97 1.68
N SER A 237 8.89 0.68 2.05
CA SER A 237 8.43 -0.39 1.17
C SER A 237 6.89 -0.39 1.05
N ILE A 238 6.29 -1.50 0.61
CA ILE A 238 4.84 -1.58 0.42
C ILE A 238 4.14 -1.48 1.80
N VAL A 239 3.42 -0.38 2.00
CA VAL A 239 2.75 -0.12 3.28
C VAL A 239 1.55 -1.05 3.46
N THR A 240 1.45 -1.64 4.65
CA THR A 240 0.38 -2.55 5.07
C THR A 240 -0.35 -1.98 6.29
N PRO A 241 -1.51 -2.56 6.69
CA PRO A 241 -2.25 -2.09 7.86
C PRO A 241 -1.38 -2.01 9.13
N ALA A 242 -1.82 -1.22 10.11
CA ALA A 242 -1.05 -1.04 11.33
C ALA A 242 -0.83 -2.37 12.07
N TRP A 243 0.39 -2.59 12.58
CA TRP A 243 0.66 -3.75 13.41
C TRP A 243 0.05 -3.59 14.80
N ARG A 244 0.30 -2.45 15.45
CA ARG A 244 -0.16 -2.16 16.81
C ARG A 244 -0.85 -0.81 16.92
N GLU A 245 -0.25 0.24 16.35
CA GLU A 245 -0.68 1.62 16.62
C GLU A 245 -1.21 2.34 15.39
N PRO A 246 -2.15 3.30 15.53
CA PRO A 246 -2.95 3.56 16.73
C PRO A 246 -3.93 2.46 17.08
N LEU A 247 -4.28 1.60 16.12
CA LEU A 247 -5.13 0.43 16.30
C LEU A 247 -4.58 -0.72 15.45
N ALA A 248 -4.50 -1.92 16.02
CA ALA A 248 -4.09 -3.10 15.28
C ALA A 248 -5.02 -3.36 14.08
N GLY A 249 -4.42 -3.60 12.91
CA GLY A 249 -5.15 -3.78 11.65
C GLY A 249 -5.74 -2.51 11.04
N TRP A 250 -5.43 -1.31 11.55
CA TRP A 250 -5.95 -0.07 10.99
C TRP A 250 -5.57 0.11 9.52
N VAL A 251 -6.59 0.33 8.70
CA VAL A 251 -6.48 0.65 7.27
C VAL A 251 -7.77 1.31 6.80
N ASP A 252 -7.69 2.37 6.00
CA ASP A 252 -8.86 3.15 5.58
C ASP A 252 -9.07 3.19 4.06
N ASN A 253 -8.31 2.39 3.31
CA ASN A 253 -8.37 2.32 1.86
C ASN A 253 -8.07 0.91 1.34
N LEU A 254 -8.39 0.67 0.08
CA LEU A 254 -8.17 -0.61 -0.61
C LEU A 254 -6.94 -0.58 -1.52
N ASN A 255 -6.00 0.34 -1.30
CA ASN A 255 -4.82 0.44 -2.15
C ASN A 255 -3.85 -0.71 -1.83
N GLY A 256 -3.13 -1.18 -2.85
CA GLY A 256 -2.06 -2.17 -2.71
C GLY A 256 -2.54 -3.49 -2.06
N PRO A 257 -1.82 -4.03 -1.04
CA PRO A 257 -2.10 -5.33 -0.45
C PRO A 257 -3.52 -5.52 0.09
N THR A 258 -4.13 -4.46 0.65
CA THR A 258 -5.48 -4.55 1.23
C THR A 258 -6.53 -4.82 0.16
N GLY A 259 -6.41 -4.20 -1.01
CA GLY A 259 -7.29 -4.44 -2.15
C GLY A 259 -7.18 -5.87 -2.68
N ILE A 260 -5.96 -6.37 -2.82
CA ILE A 260 -5.70 -7.75 -3.26
C ILE A 260 -6.26 -8.75 -2.25
N LEU A 261 -6.03 -8.51 -0.96
CA LEU A 261 -6.56 -9.33 0.13
C LEU A 261 -8.09 -9.41 0.06
N VAL A 262 -8.77 -8.27 -0.05
CA VAL A 262 -10.23 -8.23 -0.13
C VAL A 262 -10.74 -8.90 -1.40
N ALA A 263 -10.16 -8.56 -2.57
CA ALA A 263 -10.60 -9.10 -3.85
C ALA A 263 -10.35 -10.61 -3.97
N GLY A 264 -9.22 -11.12 -3.48
CA GLY A 264 -8.93 -12.54 -3.38
C GLY A 264 -9.86 -13.26 -2.40
N SER A 265 -10.06 -12.70 -1.19
CA SER A 265 -10.93 -13.30 -0.16
C SER A 265 -12.41 -13.30 -0.54
N LYS A 266 -12.83 -12.44 -1.47
CA LYS A 266 -14.17 -12.42 -2.04
C LYS A 266 -14.33 -13.30 -3.29
N GLY A 267 -13.27 -13.99 -3.72
CA GLY A 267 -13.26 -14.85 -4.90
C GLY A 267 -13.30 -14.09 -6.23
N VAL A 268 -12.99 -12.78 -6.23
CA VAL A 268 -12.92 -11.96 -7.44
C VAL A 268 -11.62 -12.25 -8.19
N ILE A 269 -10.49 -12.25 -7.45
CA ILE A 269 -9.19 -12.65 -7.99
C ILE A 269 -9.03 -14.17 -7.83
N ARG A 270 -9.17 -14.87 -8.95
CA ARG A 270 -9.02 -16.34 -9.02
C ARG A 270 -7.68 -16.82 -9.60
N THR A 271 -6.92 -15.94 -10.23
CA THR A 271 -5.57 -16.22 -10.73
C THR A 271 -4.74 -14.94 -10.71
N MET A 272 -3.46 -15.06 -10.43
CA MET A 272 -2.52 -13.92 -10.41
C MET A 272 -1.15 -14.39 -10.92
N LEU A 273 -0.52 -13.57 -11.77
CA LEU A 273 0.88 -13.80 -12.14
C LEU A 273 1.76 -13.34 -10.98
N CYS A 274 2.46 -14.30 -10.39
CA CYS A 274 3.29 -14.09 -9.21
C CYS A 274 4.28 -15.26 -9.08
N ASN A 275 5.55 -14.93 -8.83
CA ASN A 275 6.53 -15.91 -8.45
C ASN A 275 6.48 -16.08 -6.93
N GLY A 276 5.95 -17.22 -6.50
CA GLY A 276 5.75 -17.54 -5.09
C GLY A 276 7.05 -17.67 -4.30
N ASP A 277 8.18 -17.87 -4.96
CA ASP A 277 9.49 -18.07 -4.33
C ASP A 277 10.21 -16.74 -4.00
N TYR A 278 9.72 -15.62 -4.53
CA TYR A 278 10.29 -14.30 -4.22
C TYR A 278 9.75 -13.74 -2.91
N HIS A 279 10.61 -12.96 -2.24
CA HIS A 279 10.28 -12.35 -0.96
C HIS A 279 9.38 -11.12 -1.11
N ALA A 280 8.38 -11.02 -0.23
CA ALA A 280 7.49 -9.87 -0.15
C ALA A 280 8.14 -8.78 0.72
N GLU A 281 8.30 -7.58 0.16
CA GLU A 281 8.84 -6.42 0.86
C GLU A 281 7.72 -5.46 1.29
N VAL A 282 7.29 -5.62 2.55
CA VAL A 282 6.19 -4.87 3.15
C VAL A 282 6.61 -4.23 4.48
N ILE A 283 5.92 -3.16 4.86
CA ILE A 283 6.10 -2.48 6.14
C ILE A 283 4.74 -2.12 6.75
N PRO A 284 4.48 -2.40 8.03
CA PRO A 284 3.29 -1.89 8.73
C PRO A 284 3.32 -0.35 8.78
N VAL A 285 2.16 0.31 8.60
CA VAL A 285 2.09 1.77 8.54
C VAL A 285 2.65 2.46 9.78
N ASP A 286 2.45 1.89 10.97
CA ASP A 286 2.98 2.40 12.23
C ASP A 286 4.51 2.34 12.30
N MET A 287 5.12 1.25 11.84
CA MET A 287 6.58 1.17 11.74
C MET A 287 7.14 2.17 10.73
N ALA A 288 6.48 2.35 9.58
CA ALA A 288 6.88 3.36 8.60
C ALA A 288 6.83 4.77 9.21
N ILE A 289 5.77 5.10 9.94
CA ILE A 289 5.62 6.40 10.62
C ILE A 289 6.63 6.58 11.74
N ASN A 290 6.87 5.55 12.57
CA ASN A 290 7.93 5.59 13.58
C ASN A 290 9.28 5.89 12.93
N GLY A 291 9.57 5.25 11.78
CA GLY A 291 10.77 5.51 11.00
C GLY A 291 10.87 6.96 10.55
N LEU A 292 9.80 7.54 10.00
CA LEU A 292 9.78 8.95 9.60
C LEU A 292 10.05 9.89 10.79
N ILE A 293 9.39 9.68 11.93
CA ILE A 293 9.56 10.51 13.12
C ILE A 293 11.00 10.44 13.66
N VAL A 294 11.56 9.23 13.74
CA VAL A 294 12.93 9.01 14.22
C VAL A 294 13.96 9.57 13.23
N VAL A 295 13.72 9.46 11.92
CA VAL A 295 14.56 10.10 10.89
C VAL A 295 14.51 11.62 11.02
N GLY A 296 13.33 12.21 11.25
CA GLY A 296 13.20 13.65 11.50
C GLY A 296 13.98 14.12 12.72
N TYR A 297 13.93 13.34 13.82
CA TYR A 297 14.76 13.55 15.01
C TYR A 297 16.25 13.50 14.68
N LYS A 298 16.70 12.45 13.97
CA LYS A 298 18.11 12.28 13.64
C LYS A 298 18.65 13.43 12.80
N VAL A 299 17.90 13.84 11.77
CA VAL A 299 18.29 14.95 10.89
C VAL A 299 18.33 16.26 11.65
N GLY A 300 17.34 16.53 12.50
CA GLY A 300 17.26 17.77 13.26
C GLY A 300 18.22 17.89 14.44
N THR A 301 18.85 16.80 14.85
CA THR A 301 19.87 16.78 15.91
C THR A 301 21.29 16.57 15.39
N SER A 302 21.45 16.10 14.16
CA SER A 302 22.74 16.04 13.50
C SER A 302 23.33 17.45 13.32
N PRO A 303 24.63 17.65 13.55
CA PRO A 303 25.30 18.91 13.24
C PRO A 303 25.07 19.28 11.77
N ARG A 304 24.86 20.57 11.48
CA ARG A 304 24.86 21.05 10.10
C ARG A 304 26.27 20.82 9.54
N ILE A 305 26.35 19.88 8.60
CA ILE A 305 27.57 19.51 7.89
C ILE A 305 28.07 20.76 7.16
N SER A 306 29.31 21.19 7.43
CA SER A 306 29.96 22.26 6.66
C SER A 306 30.23 21.76 5.24
N GLU A 307 30.25 22.66 4.25
CA GLU A 307 30.56 22.32 2.84
C GLU A 307 31.83 21.48 2.66
N GLU A 308 32.77 21.56 3.60
CA GLU A 308 34.05 20.83 3.62
C GLU A 308 33.92 19.32 3.94
N THR A 309 32.81 18.89 4.54
CA THR A 309 32.56 17.46 4.84
C THR A 309 31.53 16.91 3.86
N SER A 310 32.01 16.50 2.68
CA SER A 310 31.23 15.92 1.57
C SER A 310 30.52 14.59 1.93
N GLU A 311 29.57 14.59 2.86
CA GLU A 311 28.65 13.48 3.03
C GLU A 311 27.43 13.65 2.11
N SER A 312 27.13 12.60 1.35
CA SER A 312 25.90 12.48 0.57
C SER A 312 24.66 12.67 1.46
N ILE A 313 23.61 13.30 0.95
CA ILE A 313 22.31 13.46 1.62
C ILE A 313 21.89 12.21 2.42
N PRO A 314 21.36 12.36 3.66
CA PRO A 314 20.84 11.23 4.42
C PRO A 314 19.66 10.56 3.71
N VAL A 315 19.79 9.25 3.49
CA VAL A 315 18.76 8.41 2.89
C VAL A 315 18.51 7.21 3.81
N TYR A 316 17.25 6.88 4.03
CA TYR A 316 16.85 5.77 4.89
C TYR A 316 15.85 4.86 4.16
N ASN A 317 16.18 3.58 4.04
CA ASN A 317 15.29 2.59 3.47
C ASN A 317 14.43 2.01 4.60
N LEU A 318 13.17 2.44 4.71
CA LEU A 318 12.21 1.95 5.69
C LEU A 318 11.64 0.60 5.23
N THR A 319 12.49 -0.42 5.28
CA THR A 319 12.22 -1.79 4.83
C THR A 319 12.64 -2.79 5.90
N GLN A 320 12.14 -4.03 5.79
CA GLN A 320 12.53 -5.10 6.71
C GLN A 320 13.89 -5.74 6.34
N CYS A 321 14.43 -5.50 5.13
CA CYS A 321 15.73 -5.99 4.65
C CYS A 321 16.01 -7.47 5.00
N GLY A 322 15.01 -8.35 4.82
CA GLY A 322 15.16 -9.77 5.14
C GLY A 322 15.39 -10.11 6.63
N MET A 323 15.12 -9.20 7.57
CA MET A 323 15.17 -9.51 9.02
C MET A 323 14.16 -10.60 9.42
N LYS A 324 12.99 -10.61 8.76
CA LYS A 324 11.98 -11.67 8.90
C LYS A 324 11.39 -12.00 7.53
N PRO A 325 12.16 -12.67 6.66
CA PRO A 325 11.77 -12.87 5.28
C PRO A 325 10.47 -13.69 5.21
N ILE A 326 9.61 -13.33 4.28
CA ILE A 326 8.39 -14.07 3.97
C ILE A 326 8.21 -14.08 2.45
N THR A 327 7.98 -15.27 1.90
CA THR A 327 7.76 -15.43 0.47
C THR A 327 6.33 -15.06 0.07
N TRP A 328 6.09 -14.70 -1.19
CA TRP A 328 4.74 -14.48 -1.70
C TRP A 328 3.85 -15.72 -1.55
N ARG A 329 4.40 -16.93 -1.71
CA ARG A 329 3.66 -18.18 -1.48
C ARG A 329 3.16 -18.26 -0.05
N GLU A 330 4.03 -18.03 0.93
CA GLU A 330 3.63 -18.05 2.34
C GLU A 330 2.60 -16.97 2.68
N VAL A 331 2.76 -15.75 2.17
CA VAL A 331 1.78 -14.67 2.37
C VAL A 331 0.40 -15.11 1.86
N LEU A 332 0.34 -15.71 0.67
CA LEU A 332 -0.92 -16.10 0.05
C LEU A 332 -1.55 -17.32 0.73
N ASP A 333 -0.76 -18.34 1.09
CA ASP A 333 -1.25 -19.54 1.76
C ASP A 333 -1.76 -19.22 3.17
N LYS A 334 -0.99 -18.48 3.96
CA LYS A 334 -1.39 -18.00 5.29
C LYS A 334 -2.61 -17.09 5.18
N GLY A 335 -2.60 -16.14 4.22
CA GLY A 335 -3.70 -15.21 3.97
C GLY A 335 -5.00 -15.90 3.58
N LYS A 336 -4.93 -16.92 2.72
CA LYS A 336 -6.08 -17.73 2.28
C LYS A 336 -6.70 -18.49 3.44
N LYS A 337 -5.88 -19.17 4.25
CA LYS A 337 -6.35 -19.87 5.45
C LYS A 337 -7.06 -18.92 6.42
N LEU A 338 -6.42 -17.79 6.75
CA LEU A 338 -7.00 -16.80 7.65
C LEU A 338 -8.25 -16.12 7.06
N GLY A 339 -8.31 -15.97 5.74
CA GLY A 339 -9.48 -15.47 5.02
C GLY A 339 -10.66 -16.44 5.10
N HIS A 340 -10.43 -17.76 5.08
CA HIS A 340 -11.47 -18.77 5.31
C HIS A 340 -11.96 -18.78 6.76
N GLU A 341 -11.09 -18.50 7.73
CA GLU A 341 -11.47 -18.34 9.14
C GLU A 341 -12.30 -17.07 9.38
N ASN A 342 -12.05 -16.01 8.59
CA ASN A 342 -12.65 -14.68 8.73
C ASN A 342 -13.31 -14.16 7.41
N PRO A 343 -14.24 -14.91 6.81
CA PRO A 343 -14.67 -14.71 5.42
C PRO A 343 -15.62 -13.52 5.27
N PHE A 344 -15.43 -12.69 4.24
CA PHE A 344 -16.24 -11.49 3.98
C PHE A 344 -17.72 -11.83 3.75
N SER A 345 -18.62 -10.91 4.12
CA SER A 345 -20.07 -11.16 4.05
C SER A 345 -20.58 -11.34 2.62
N LEU A 346 -20.00 -10.59 1.67
CA LEU A 346 -20.31 -10.72 0.25
C LEU A 346 -19.13 -11.37 -0.50
N MET A 347 -19.34 -12.58 -1.00
CA MET A 347 -18.40 -13.33 -1.84
C MET A 347 -19.02 -13.55 -3.22
N LEU A 348 -18.26 -13.29 -4.28
CA LEU A 348 -18.68 -13.59 -5.65
C LEU A 348 -18.39 -15.04 -6.02
N TRP A 349 -17.34 -15.61 -5.44
CA TRP A 349 -16.99 -17.01 -5.62
C TRP A 349 -16.27 -17.54 -4.39
N TYR A 350 -16.10 -18.86 -4.31
CA TYR A 350 -15.25 -19.46 -3.28
C TYR A 350 -13.79 -18.97 -3.44
N PRO A 351 -13.17 -18.43 -2.37
CA PRO A 351 -11.83 -17.85 -2.43
C PRO A 351 -10.74 -18.92 -2.49
N ASP A 352 -10.56 -19.49 -3.68
CA ASP A 352 -9.58 -20.53 -4.00
C ASP A 352 -8.56 -20.12 -5.06
N GLY A 353 -8.27 -18.81 -5.17
CA GLY A 353 -7.34 -18.30 -6.17
C GLY A 353 -5.93 -18.91 -6.06
N THR A 354 -5.24 -19.00 -7.20
CA THR A 354 -3.89 -19.58 -7.32
C THR A 354 -2.93 -18.68 -8.08
N ILE A 355 -1.65 -18.72 -7.72
CA ILE A 355 -0.58 -18.02 -8.45
C ILE A 355 -0.04 -18.83 -9.63
N ARG A 356 0.51 -18.12 -10.61
CA ARG A 356 1.17 -18.69 -11.80
C ARG A 356 2.43 -17.90 -12.13
N THR A 357 3.45 -18.58 -12.63
CA THR A 357 4.68 -17.94 -13.17
C THR A 357 4.67 -17.86 -14.69
N ASN A 358 4.02 -18.81 -15.36
CA ASN A 358 3.89 -18.84 -16.82
C ASN A 358 2.77 -17.91 -17.29
N ARG A 359 3.13 -16.91 -18.13
CA ARG A 359 2.18 -15.92 -18.69
C ARG A 359 1.10 -16.56 -19.54
N PHE A 360 1.43 -17.52 -20.40
CA PHE A 360 0.48 -18.19 -21.28
C PHE A 360 -0.59 -18.94 -20.47
N THR A 361 -0.17 -19.75 -19.50
CA THR A 361 -1.10 -20.44 -18.59
C THR A 361 -1.97 -19.45 -17.81
N HIS A 362 -1.39 -18.36 -17.33
CA HIS A 362 -2.14 -17.32 -16.63
C HIS A 362 -3.22 -16.68 -17.52
N GLN A 363 -2.90 -16.36 -18.78
CA GLN A 363 -3.86 -15.80 -19.73
C GLN A 363 -5.02 -16.76 -20.02
N LEU A 364 -4.73 -18.06 -20.21
CA LEU A 364 -5.77 -19.07 -20.33
C LEU A 364 -6.67 -19.11 -19.08
N CYS A 365 -6.09 -19.11 -17.88
CA CYS A 365 -6.87 -19.08 -16.64
C CYS A 365 -7.71 -17.81 -16.49
N ILE A 366 -7.21 -16.64 -16.91
CA ILE A 366 -7.94 -15.37 -16.86
C ILE A 366 -9.23 -15.45 -17.70
N ILE A 367 -9.15 -16.03 -18.91
CA ILE A 367 -10.32 -16.18 -19.79
C ILE A 367 -11.43 -16.96 -19.07
N PHE A 368 -11.12 -18.14 -18.53
CA PHE A 368 -12.13 -19.03 -17.94
C PHE A 368 -12.57 -18.63 -16.53
N THR A 369 -11.70 -18.00 -15.75
CA THR A 369 -11.99 -17.72 -14.33
C THR A 369 -12.38 -16.28 -14.06
N HIS A 370 -12.02 -15.31 -14.91
CA HIS A 370 -12.36 -13.90 -14.74
C HIS A 370 -13.34 -13.41 -15.81
N TRP A 371 -12.95 -13.43 -17.09
CA TRP A 371 -13.71 -12.77 -18.16
C TRP A 371 -14.97 -13.50 -18.57
N LEU A 372 -14.88 -14.79 -18.89
CA LEU A 372 -16.04 -15.58 -19.30
C LEU A 372 -17.15 -15.55 -18.22
N PRO A 373 -16.87 -15.76 -16.93
CA PRO A 373 -17.88 -15.57 -15.88
C PRO A 373 -18.43 -14.15 -15.80
N ALA A 374 -17.60 -13.12 -16.03
CA ALA A 374 -18.06 -11.74 -15.97
C ALA A 374 -19.04 -11.38 -17.08
N TYR A 375 -18.75 -11.79 -18.32
CA TYR A 375 -19.67 -11.62 -19.44
C TYR A 375 -20.96 -12.42 -19.24
N LEU A 376 -20.87 -13.64 -18.71
CA LEU A 376 -22.04 -14.46 -18.40
C LEU A 376 -22.93 -13.78 -17.34
N ILE A 377 -22.35 -13.32 -16.24
CA ILE A 377 -23.09 -12.65 -15.16
C ILE A 377 -23.75 -11.36 -15.68
N ASP A 378 -23.02 -10.51 -16.39
CA ASP A 378 -23.60 -9.27 -16.93
C ASP A 378 -24.64 -9.54 -18.03
N GLY A 379 -24.48 -10.61 -18.81
CA GLY A 379 -25.49 -11.07 -19.77
C GLY A 379 -26.78 -11.53 -19.10
N LEU A 380 -26.68 -12.32 -18.01
CA LEU A 380 -27.85 -12.71 -17.22
C LEU A 380 -28.52 -11.49 -16.58
N LEU A 381 -27.73 -10.57 -16.00
CA LEU A 381 -28.27 -9.33 -15.43
C LEU A 381 -29.00 -8.51 -16.49
N LEU A 382 -28.48 -8.42 -17.71
CA LEU A 382 -29.15 -7.76 -18.84
C LEU A 382 -30.50 -8.41 -19.16
N ILE A 383 -30.55 -9.74 -19.25
CA ILE A 383 -31.79 -10.50 -19.51
C ILE A 383 -32.84 -10.25 -18.43
N PHE A 384 -32.42 -10.14 -17.16
CA PHE A 384 -33.31 -9.86 -16.02
C PHE A 384 -33.56 -8.36 -15.77
N GLY A 385 -33.16 -7.47 -16.68
CA GLY A 385 -33.34 -6.02 -16.53
C GLY A 385 -32.56 -5.40 -15.36
N GLN A 386 -31.54 -6.09 -14.86
CA GLN A 386 -30.69 -5.67 -13.74
C GLN A 386 -29.46 -4.88 -14.21
N LYS A 387 -28.90 -4.08 -13.30
CA LYS A 387 -27.71 -3.29 -13.57
C LYS A 387 -26.46 -4.17 -13.70
N ARG A 388 -25.87 -4.17 -14.89
CA ARG A 388 -24.56 -4.79 -15.20
C ARG A 388 -23.45 -4.16 -14.39
N PHE A 389 -22.53 -4.96 -13.87
CA PHE A 389 -21.40 -4.45 -13.08
C PHE A 389 -20.14 -5.31 -13.15
N MET A 390 -20.24 -6.59 -13.53
CA MET A 390 -19.18 -7.57 -13.35
C MET A 390 -18.01 -7.35 -14.31
N ILE A 391 -18.26 -6.97 -15.57
CA ILE A 391 -17.20 -6.62 -16.53
C ILE A 391 -16.39 -5.46 -15.98
N ARG A 392 -17.06 -4.41 -15.51
CA ARG A 392 -16.40 -3.23 -14.92
C ARG A 392 -15.56 -3.59 -13.67
N VAL A 393 -16.03 -4.53 -12.85
CA VAL A 393 -15.24 -5.04 -11.71
C VAL A 393 -13.98 -5.75 -12.22
N GLN A 394 -14.11 -6.66 -13.21
CA GLN A 394 -12.94 -7.36 -13.74
C GLN A 394 -11.96 -6.47 -14.49
N THR A 395 -12.41 -5.44 -15.20
CA THR A 395 -11.53 -4.45 -15.83
C THR A 395 -10.63 -3.78 -14.79
N LYS A 396 -11.20 -3.33 -13.66
CA LYS A 396 -10.42 -2.72 -12.58
C LYS A 396 -9.45 -3.70 -11.92
N ILE A 397 -9.86 -4.95 -11.73
CA ILE A 397 -8.99 -5.99 -11.19
C ILE A 397 -7.84 -6.30 -12.15
N SER A 398 -8.11 -6.43 -13.44
CA SER A 398 -7.09 -6.70 -14.46
C SER A 398 -6.03 -5.60 -14.51
N GLN A 399 -6.46 -4.33 -14.54
CA GLN A 399 -5.55 -3.17 -14.50
C GLN A 399 -4.68 -3.17 -13.24
N GLY A 400 -5.29 -3.36 -12.07
CA GLY A 400 -4.56 -3.39 -10.79
C GLY A 400 -3.58 -4.57 -10.70
N LEU A 401 -3.96 -5.74 -11.20
CA LEU A 401 -3.07 -6.91 -11.24
C LEU A 401 -1.91 -6.66 -12.18
N GLU A 402 -2.12 -6.18 -13.40
CA GLU A 402 -1.06 -5.92 -14.39
C GLU A 402 0.04 -5.00 -13.83
N LEU A 403 -0.34 -3.92 -13.15
CA LEU A 403 0.61 -3.02 -12.48
C LEU A 403 1.38 -3.72 -11.35
N LEU A 404 0.74 -4.64 -10.64
CA LEU A 404 1.36 -5.41 -9.56
C LEU A 404 2.32 -6.49 -10.08
N GLN A 405 2.07 -7.06 -11.27
CA GLN A 405 2.86 -8.18 -11.81
C GLN A 405 4.34 -7.87 -11.90
N TYR A 406 4.70 -6.61 -12.15
CA TYR A 406 6.11 -6.19 -12.13
C TYR A 406 6.76 -6.47 -10.77
N PHE A 407 6.06 -6.20 -9.67
CA PHE A 407 6.55 -6.37 -8.30
C PHE A 407 6.44 -7.81 -7.78
N THR A 408 5.45 -8.58 -8.23
CA THR A 408 5.28 -9.98 -7.80
C THR A 408 6.11 -10.98 -8.63
N MET A 409 6.68 -10.54 -9.76
CA MET A 409 7.51 -11.36 -10.64
C MET A 409 8.99 -10.97 -10.62
N ARG A 410 9.42 -10.16 -9.66
CA ARG A 410 10.81 -9.74 -9.46
C ARG A 410 11.11 -9.68 -7.97
N GLU A 411 12.39 -9.66 -7.66
CA GLU A 411 12.91 -9.59 -6.30
C GLU A 411 13.93 -8.46 -6.18
N TRP A 412 13.94 -7.82 -5.02
CA TRP A 412 14.81 -6.71 -4.69
C TRP A 412 15.41 -6.91 -3.32
N LEU A 413 16.65 -6.45 -3.15
CA LEU A 413 17.31 -6.35 -1.86
C LEU A 413 17.45 -4.88 -1.47
N PHE A 414 16.63 -4.44 -0.51
CA PHE A 414 16.69 -3.08 0.03
C PHE A 414 17.59 -3.06 1.27
N LYS A 415 18.85 -2.64 1.13
CA LYS A 415 19.77 -2.47 2.27
C LYS A 415 19.25 -1.35 3.17
N ASN A 416 19.23 -1.55 4.49
CA ASN A 416 18.71 -0.59 5.47
C ASN A 416 19.67 -0.37 6.66
N THR A 417 20.98 -0.48 6.44
CA THR A 417 22.01 -0.40 7.49
C THR A 417 21.94 0.90 8.32
N LYS A 418 21.71 2.06 7.69
CA LYS A 418 21.53 3.35 8.37
C LYS A 418 20.29 3.36 9.25
N LEU A 419 19.18 2.76 8.79
CA LEU A 419 17.98 2.61 9.63
C LEU A 419 18.23 1.70 10.84
N VAL A 420 18.93 0.57 10.64
CA VAL A 420 19.27 -0.36 11.73
C VAL A 420 20.18 0.33 12.74
N ASN A 421 21.22 1.03 12.28
CA ASN A 421 22.11 1.78 13.16
C ASN A 421 21.35 2.89 13.93
N LEU A 422 20.42 3.56 13.26
CA LEU A 422 19.56 4.57 13.88
C LEU A 422 18.67 3.95 14.96
N ARG A 423 18.00 2.83 14.67
CA ARG A 423 17.26 2.04 15.66
C ARG A 423 18.13 1.71 16.86
N GLU A 424 19.35 1.21 16.64
CA GLU A 424 20.21 0.78 17.74
C GLU A 424 20.70 1.91 18.63
N SER A 425 20.84 3.12 18.08
CA SER A 425 21.20 4.33 18.83
C SER A 425 20.10 4.87 19.75
N LEU A 426 18.85 4.40 19.61
CA LEU A 426 17.73 4.87 20.43
C LEU A 426 17.79 4.35 21.87
N SER A 427 17.28 5.15 22.80
CA SER A 427 17.02 4.72 24.18
C SER A 427 16.05 3.51 24.22
N PRO A 428 16.09 2.66 25.27
CA PRO A 428 15.13 1.56 25.41
C PRO A 428 13.67 2.02 25.37
N TYR A 429 13.39 3.19 25.95
CA TYR A 429 12.07 3.82 25.91
C TYR A 429 11.65 4.19 24.48
N ASP A 430 12.54 4.78 23.70
CA ASP A 430 12.27 5.16 22.31
C ASP A 430 12.19 3.95 21.37
N LYS A 431 13.01 2.91 21.59
CA LYS A 431 12.88 1.63 20.85
C LYS A 431 11.49 1.01 21.05
N LYS A 432 10.89 1.18 22.23
CA LYS A 432 9.53 0.72 22.52
C LYS A 432 8.46 1.65 21.92
N THR A 433 8.63 2.96 22.07
CA THR A 433 7.63 3.96 21.65
C THR A 433 7.60 4.14 20.14
N PHE A 434 8.76 4.18 19.49
CA PHE A 434 8.94 4.33 18.05
C PHE A 434 9.54 3.04 17.46
N SER A 435 8.88 1.92 17.72
CA SER A 435 9.39 0.60 17.37
C SER A 435 9.65 0.44 15.87
N LEU A 436 10.87 -0.04 15.56
CA LEU A 436 11.39 -0.46 14.26
C LEU A 436 11.84 -1.94 14.31
N GLU A 437 11.23 -2.71 15.20
CA GLU A 437 11.61 -4.09 15.50
C GLU A 437 10.84 -5.09 14.65
N PHE A 438 11.16 -5.13 13.35
CA PHE A 438 10.46 -5.93 12.34
C PHE A 438 10.40 -7.43 12.71
N GLU A 439 11.45 -7.96 13.34
CA GLU A 439 11.53 -9.36 13.76
C GLU A 439 10.50 -9.76 14.82
N LYS A 440 10.02 -8.78 15.62
CA LYS A 440 9.01 -8.99 16.66
C LYS A 440 7.58 -9.09 16.13
N VAL A 441 7.35 -8.83 14.85
CA VAL A 441 6.02 -8.93 14.23
C VAL A 441 5.69 -10.41 14.01
N ASP A 442 4.84 -10.98 14.87
CA ASP A 442 4.28 -12.32 14.61
C ASP A 442 3.31 -12.28 13.43
N GLN A 443 3.63 -13.04 12.38
CA GLN A 443 2.97 -12.99 11.08
C GLN A 443 1.50 -13.41 11.18
N ILE A 444 1.16 -14.46 11.94
CA ILE A 444 -0.21 -15.00 11.94
C ILE A 444 -1.21 -14.07 12.65
N PRO A 445 -0.96 -13.58 13.88
CA PRO A 445 -1.82 -12.60 14.51
C PRO A 445 -1.89 -11.29 13.72
N TYR A 446 -0.75 -10.85 13.16
CA TYR A 446 -0.71 -9.63 12.36
C TYR A 446 -1.58 -9.73 11.10
N MET A 447 -1.41 -10.78 10.29
CA MET A 447 -2.21 -11.00 9.08
C MET A 447 -3.70 -11.17 9.40
N ARG A 448 -4.04 -11.83 10.53
CA ARG A 448 -5.43 -11.92 11.01
C ARG A 448 -6.01 -10.54 11.29
N ASN A 449 -5.27 -9.69 11.98
CA ASN A 449 -5.68 -8.32 12.27
C ASN A 449 -5.83 -7.48 10.99
N CYS A 450 -4.96 -7.66 9.99
CA CYS A 450 -5.12 -7.03 8.68
C CYS A 450 -6.43 -7.44 7.99
N ILE A 451 -6.81 -8.72 8.03
CA ILE A 451 -8.08 -9.20 7.47
C ILE A 451 -9.27 -8.60 8.23
N LEU A 452 -9.25 -8.68 9.56
CA LEU A 452 -10.31 -8.13 10.41
C LEU A 452 -10.44 -6.60 10.24
N GLY A 453 -9.33 -5.90 10.13
CA GLY A 453 -9.26 -4.47 9.85
C GLY A 453 -9.85 -4.12 8.48
N ALA A 454 -9.48 -4.85 7.43
CA ALA A 454 -10.06 -4.66 6.10
C ALA A 454 -11.57 -4.88 6.08
N ARG A 455 -12.08 -5.89 6.82
CA ARG A 455 -13.53 -6.11 6.98
C ARG A 455 -14.21 -4.94 7.67
N HIS A 456 -13.65 -4.51 8.80
CA HIS A 456 -14.30 -3.54 9.66
C HIS A 456 -14.21 -2.11 9.09
N TYR A 457 -13.01 -1.68 8.71
CA TYR A 457 -12.76 -0.29 8.32
C TYR A 457 -13.01 -0.03 6.83
N CYS A 458 -12.59 -0.93 5.93
CA CYS A 458 -12.77 -0.73 4.48
C CYS A 458 -14.13 -1.24 4.00
N MET A 459 -14.55 -2.42 4.44
CA MET A 459 -15.81 -3.04 4.01
C MET A 459 -17.01 -2.67 4.89
N LYS A 460 -16.79 -1.99 6.02
CA LYS A 460 -17.84 -1.58 6.97
C LYS A 460 -18.71 -2.77 7.44
N GLU A 461 -18.11 -3.95 7.56
CA GLU A 461 -18.79 -5.15 8.05
C GLU A 461 -18.76 -5.19 9.58
N ASP A 462 -19.93 -5.37 10.21
CA ASP A 462 -20.04 -5.59 11.65
C ASP A 462 -19.42 -6.97 12.02
N PRO A 463 -18.56 -7.07 13.05
CA PRO A 463 -18.03 -8.33 13.54
C PRO A 463 -19.08 -9.44 13.76
N LYS A 464 -20.31 -9.08 14.15
CA LYS A 464 -21.44 -10.00 14.34
C LYS A 464 -21.86 -10.74 13.07
N THR A 465 -21.44 -10.28 11.89
CA THR A 465 -21.73 -10.95 10.61
C THR A 465 -20.92 -12.23 10.38
N LEU A 466 -19.80 -12.42 11.10
CA LEU A 466 -18.86 -13.52 10.86
C LEU A 466 -19.51 -14.92 10.86
N PRO A 467 -20.39 -15.29 11.82
CA PRO A 467 -21.05 -16.61 11.79
C PRO A 467 -21.92 -16.83 10.54
N ARG A 468 -22.57 -15.79 10.04
CA ARG A 468 -23.32 -15.85 8.77
C ARG A 468 -22.36 -16.02 7.60
N SER A 469 -21.29 -15.23 7.53
CA SER A 469 -20.32 -15.30 6.44
C SER A 469 -19.64 -16.67 6.35
N ARG A 470 -19.34 -17.31 7.49
CA ARG A 470 -18.82 -18.70 7.52
C ARG A 470 -19.79 -19.72 6.94
N ARG A 471 -21.10 -19.56 7.14
CA ARG A 471 -22.12 -20.41 6.51
C ARG A 471 -22.17 -20.20 5.00
N ILE A 472 -22.13 -18.95 4.55
CA ILE A 472 -22.07 -18.62 3.12
C ILE A 472 -20.81 -19.21 2.48
N LEU A 473 -19.65 -19.15 3.16
CA LEU A 473 -18.41 -19.75 2.66
C LEU A 473 -18.56 -21.27 2.41
N LYS A 474 -19.23 -22.00 3.32
CA LYS A 474 -19.50 -23.43 3.13
C LYS A 474 -20.40 -23.69 1.91
N ILE A 475 -21.42 -22.87 1.70
CA ILE A 475 -22.28 -22.95 0.51
C ILE A 475 -21.46 -22.69 -0.76
N MET A 476 -20.61 -21.65 -0.74
CA MET A 476 -19.73 -21.32 -1.86
C MET A 476 -18.74 -22.45 -2.15
N TYR A 477 -18.23 -23.12 -1.12
CA TYR A 477 -17.37 -24.29 -1.29
C TYR A 477 -18.10 -25.44 -2.01
N ILE A 478 -19.33 -25.77 -1.60
CA ILE A 478 -20.14 -26.80 -2.25
C ILE A 478 -20.40 -26.41 -3.72
N LEU A 479 -20.84 -25.17 -3.96
CA LEU A 479 -21.06 -24.64 -5.31
C LEU A 479 -19.79 -24.75 -6.16
N HIS A 480 -18.63 -24.39 -5.60
CA HIS A 480 -17.36 -24.47 -6.29
C HIS A 480 -16.98 -25.89 -6.69
N LYS A 481 -17.20 -26.87 -5.80
CA LYS A 481 -16.95 -28.29 -6.10
C LYS A 481 -17.93 -28.82 -7.15
N VAL A 482 -19.22 -28.55 -7.01
CA VAL A 482 -20.24 -28.98 -7.98
C VAL A 482 -19.96 -28.41 -9.37
N MET A 483 -19.72 -27.10 -9.46
CA MET A 483 -19.44 -26.44 -10.74
C MET A 483 -18.13 -26.92 -11.36
N GLY A 484 -17.11 -27.19 -10.55
CA GLY A 484 -15.86 -27.81 -11.01
C GLY A 484 -16.11 -29.21 -11.58
N SER A 485 -16.85 -30.06 -10.87
CA SER A 485 -17.23 -31.40 -11.35
C SER A 485 -18.03 -31.34 -12.64
N LEU A 486 -19.05 -30.48 -12.73
CA LEU A 486 -19.85 -30.28 -13.94
C LEU A 486 -19.00 -29.83 -15.13
N PHE A 487 -18.02 -28.95 -14.90
CA PHE A 487 -17.09 -28.53 -15.94
C PHE A 487 -16.27 -29.72 -16.47
N TYR A 488 -15.68 -30.55 -15.61
CA TYR A 488 -14.93 -31.72 -16.05
C TYR A 488 -15.80 -32.77 -16.75
N VAL A 489 -17.04 -32.98 -16.28
CA VAL A 489 -18.02 -33.85 -16.94
C VAL A 489 -18.35 -33.31 -18.33
N PHE A 490 -18.55 -32.00 -18.47
CA PHE A 490 -18.82 -31.36 -19.77
C PHE A 490 -17.63 -31.50 -20.74
N ILE A 491 -16.40 -31.28 -20.28
CA ILE A 491 -15.20 -31.49 -21.10
C ILE A 491 -15.07 -32.97 -21.50
N GLY A 492 -15.29 -33.90 -20.58
CA GLY A 492 -15.27 -35.34 -20.88
C GLY A 492 -16.34 -35.71 -21.92
N TRP A 493 -17.56 -35.20 -21.75
CA TRP A 493 -18.64 -35.37 -22.71
C TRP A 493 -18.27 -34.82 -24.10
N LEU A 494 -17.71 -33.61 -24.19
CA LEU A 494 -17.25 -33.02 -25.45
C LEU A 494 -16.18 -33.87 -26.15
N ILE A 495 -15.22 -34.41 -25.40
CA ILE A 495 -14.16 -35.27 -25.96
C ILE A 495 -14.78 -36.55 -26.52
N VAL A 496 -15.64 -37.22 -25.75
CA VAL A 496 -16.30 -38.45 -26.18
C VAL A 496 -17.24 -38.18 -27.37
N SER A 497 -18.02 -37.10 -27.34
CA SER A 497 -18.94 -36.79 -28.44
C SER A 497 -18.21 -36.48 -29.75
N ASN A 498 -17.00 -35.92 -29.70
CA ASN A 498 -16.25 -35.48 -30.88
C ASN A 498 -15.05 -36.38 -31.26
N SER A 499 -14.77 -37.45 -30.53
CA SER A 499 -13.67 -38.39 -30.83
C SER A 499 -14.14 -39.84 -30.84
N GLU A 500 -14.02 -40.50 -32.00
CA GLU A 500 -14.31 -41.93 -32.14
C GLU A 500 -13.37 -42.79 -31.28
N THR A 501 -12.08 -42.43 -31.23
CA THR A 501 -11.09 -43.10 -30.40
C THR A 501 -11.48 -43.04 -28.91
N ALA A 502 -11.94 -41.88 -28.43
CA ALA A 502 -12.38 -41.73 -27.05
C ALA A 502 -13.64 -42.57 -26.77
N ARG A 503 -14.60 -42.65 -27.70
CA ARG A 503 -15.78 -43.51 -27.59
C ARG A 503 -15.41 -44.98 -27.50
N GLN A 504 -14.53 -45.45 -28.38
CA GLN A 504 -14.07 -46.85 -28.37
C GLN A 504 -13.36 -47.21 -27.07
N PHE A 505 -12.49 -46.31 -26.58
CA PHE A 505 -11.82 -46.49 -25.29
C PHE A 505 -12.82 -46.56 -24.12
N LEU A 506 -13.81 -45.65 -24.11
CA LEU A 506 -14.84 -45.65 -23.07
C LEU A 506 -15.68 -46.94 -23.09
N ASN A 507 -16.05 -47.42 -24.27
CA ASN A 507 -16.80 -48.67 -24.43
C ASN A 507 -16.00 -49.89 -23.93
N LYS A 508 -14.73 -50.02 -24.32
CA LYS A 508 -13.85 -51.09 -23.79
C LYS A 508 -13.71 -51.03 -22.27
N THR A 509 -13.63 -49.82 -21.71
CA THR A 509 -13.55 -49.62 -20.26
C THR A 509 -14.85 -50.03 -19.57
N LYS A 510 -16.00 -49.67 -20.17
CA LYS A 510 -17.33 -50.09 -19.69
C LYS A 510 -17.43 -51.62 -19.67
N ASP A 511 -17.03 -52.27 -20.76
CA ASP A 511 -17.05 -53.73 -20.88
C ASP A 511 -16.17 -54.39 -19.81
N ALA A 512 -14.96 -53.85 -19.57
CA ALA A 512 -14.07 -54.34 -18.51
C ALA A 512 -14.64 -54.13 -17.09
N VAL A 513 -15.30 -52.99 -16.82
CA VAL A 513 -15.90 -52.69 -15.51
C VAL A 513 -17.12 -53.57 -15.24
N THR A 514 -17.92 -53.92 -16.26
CA THR A 514 -19.06 -54.83 -16.11
C THR A 514 -18.68 -56.26 -15.75
N VAL A 515 -17.42 -56.66 -15.97
CA VAL A 515 -16.89 -57.98 -15.60
C VAL A 515 -16.41 -58.01 -14.13
N LEU A 516 -16.25 -56.84 -13.48
CA LEU A 516 -15.82 -56.76 -12.08
C LEU A 516 -16.89 -57.33 -11.13
N PRO A 517 -16.49 -58.06 -10.06
CA PRO A 517 -17.41 -58.81 -9.20
C PRO A 517 -18.47 -57.93 -8.50
N PHE A 518 -18.23 -56.64 -8.32
CA PHE A 518 -19.16 -55.68 -7.73
C PHE A 518 -20.33 -55.27 -8.64
N PHE A 519 -20.18 -55.40 -9.96
CA PHE A 519 -21.19 -55.02 -10.96
C PHE A 519 -21.85 -56.21 -11.66
N ARG A 520 -21.48 -57.44 -11.28
CA ARG A 520 -22.23 -58.64 -11.69
C ARG A 520 -23.63 -58.57 -11.08
N THR A 521 -24.62 -58.19 -11.88
CA THR A 521 -26.02 -58.45 -11.56
C THR A 521 -26.20 -59.96 -11.34
N ARG A 522 -27.02 -60.28 -10.34
CA ARG A 522 -27.24 -61.63 -9.78
C ARG A 522 -27.98 -62.59 -10.73
N ASP A 523 -27.97 -62.33 -12.03
CA ASP A 523 -28.71 -63.09 -13.05
C ASP A 523 -27.82 -64.05 -13.87
N MET A 524 -26.57 -64.25 -13.46
CA MET A 524 -25.66 -65.24 -14.05
C MET A 524 -25.38 -66.43 -13.11
N ILE A 525 -26.41 -66.93 -12.45
CA ILE A 525 -26.42 -68.29 -11.88
C ILE A 525 -27.72 -68.97 -12.35
N LYS A 526 -27.69 -69.50 -13.56
CA LYS A 526 -28.47 -70.67 -13.98
C LYS A 526 -27.60 -71.54 -14.87
#